data_AF-A0A974BVC4-F1
#
_entry.id   AF-A0A974BVC4-F1
#
_cell.length_a   1.000
_cell.length_b   1.000
_cell.length_c   1.000
_cell.angle_alpha   90.00
_cell.angle_beta   90.00
_cell.angle_gamma   90.00
#
_symmetry.space_group_name_H-M   'P 1'
#
loop_
_entity.id
_entity.type
_entity.pdbx_description
1 polymer ?
#
loop_
_entity_poly.entity_id
_entity_poly.type
_entity_poly.pdbx_seq_one_letter_code
_entity_poly.pdbx_strand_id
1 'polypeptide(L)' 'MERAELKSQRLREVFQMKIHEFRTACYMLTRYRIDITTENQYRFTSMYGEHKEDNLLFKVTCCFIN' A
#
# COMPACT_ATOMS: atom_id res chain seq x y z
N MET A 1 -2.55 -13.22 28.56
CA MET A 1 -3.19 -12.28 27.62
C MET A 1 -2.16 -11.26 27.12
N GLU A 2 -1.54 -10.52 28.03
CA GLU A 2 -0.52 -9.48 27.77
C GLU A 2 0.62 -9.86 26.80
N ARG A 3 1.21 -11.07 26.94
CA ARG A 3 2.31 -11.51 26.04
C ARG A 3 1.87 -11.74 24.59
N ALA A 4 0.63 -12.19 24.39
CA ALA A 4 0.11 -12.44 23.04
C ALA A 4 -0.23 -11.11 22.35
N GLU A 5 -0.80 -10.15 23.08
CA GLU A 5 -1.08 -8.80 22.59
C GLU A 5 0.21 -8.06 22.23
N LEU A 6 1.23 -8.10 23.09
CA LEU A 6 2.54 -7.51 22.81
C LEU A 6 3.20 -8.11 21.56
N LYS A 7 3.08 -9.43 21.38
CA LYS A 7 3.60 -10.11 20.18
C LYS A 7 2.85 -9.68 18.92
N SER A 8 1.52 -9.59 18.98
CA SER A 8 0.68 -9.11 17.87
C SER A 8 0.99 -7.66 17.50
N GLN A 9 1.22 -6.80 18.51
CA GLN A 9 1.59 -5.41 18.30
C GLN A 9 2.94 -5.30 17.58
N ARG A 10 3.97 -5.99 18.07
CA ARG A 10 5.30 -6.00 17.41
C ARG A 10 5.24 -6.51 15.98
N LEU A 11 4.44 -7.54 15.72
CA LEU A 11 4.25 -8.07 14.36
C LEU A 11 3.62 -7.00 13.45
N ARG A 12 2.62 -6.27 13.94
CA ARG A 12 1.99 -5.18 13.21
C ARG A 12 2.99 -4.06 12.90
N GLU A 13 3.81 -3.66 13.86
CA GLU A 13 4.84 -2.63 13.69
C GLU A 13 5.87 -3.03 12.63
N VAL A 14 6.38 -4.26 12.69
CA VAL A 14 7.34 -4.78 11.69
C VAL A 14 6.71 -4.82 10.29
N PHE A 15 5.46 -5.27 10.18
CA PHE A 15 4.78 -5.32 8.88
C PHE A 15 4.56 -3.91 8.31
N GLN A 16 4.12 -2.96 9.13
CA GLN A 16 3.94 -1.57 8.71
C GLN A 16 5.27 -0.94 8.24
N MET A 17 6.35 -1.17 8.99
CA MET A 17 7.69 -0.69 8.61
C MET A 17 8.11 -1.26 7.25
N LYS A 18 7.94 -2.57 7.03
CA LYS A 18 8.32 -3.21 5.75
C LYS A 18 7.49 -2.75 4.57
N ILE A 19 6.18 -2.58 4.74
CA ILE A 19 5.33 -2.02 3.70
C ILE A 19 5.72 -0.56 3.40
N HIS A 20 6.03 0.23 4.42
CA HIS A 20 6.45 1.62 4.23
C HIS A 20 7.78 1.72 3.48
N GLU A 21 8.80 0.94 3.86
CA GLU A 21 10.08 0.84 3.16
C GLU A 21 9.87 0.50 1.67
N PHE A 22 9.04 -0.51 1.40
CA PHE A 22 8.73 -0.94 0.03
C PHE A 22 8.05 0.18 -0.77
N ARG A 23 7.01 0.82 -0.20
CA ARG A 23 6.31 1.93 -0.87
C ARG A 23 7.24 3.10 -1.16
N THR A 24 8.16 3.42 -0.24
CA THR A 24 9.15 4.47 -0.45
C THR A 24 10.12 4.11 -1.56
N ALA A 25 10.59 2.86 -1.64
CA ALA A 25 11.42 2.40 -2.75
C ALA A 25 10.69 2.47 -4.10
N CYS A 26 9.45 1.97 -4.18
CA CYS A 26 8.61 2.09 -5.37
C CYS A 26 8.38 3.55 -5.76
N TYR A 27 8.10 4.42 -4.79
CA TYR A 27 7.94 5.85 -5.00
C TYR A 27 9.18 6.48 -5.62
N MET A 28 10.36 6.24 -5.05
CA MET A 28 11.63 6.79 -5.56
C MET A 28 11.97 6.28 -6.96
N LEU A 29 11.76 4.99 -7.23
CA LEU A 29 12.17 4.35 -8.49
C LEU A 29 11.16 4.56 -9.63
N THR A 30 9.86 4.43 -9.33
CA THR A 30 8.81 4.48 -10.36
C THR A 30 8.22 5.86 -10.54
N ARG A 31 8.48 6.79 -9.61
CA ARG A 31 7.83 8.11 -9.54
C ARG A 31 6.32 8.04 -9.31
N TYR A 32 5.82 6.91 -8.80
CA TYR A 32 4.44 6.75 -8.37
C TYR A 32 4.32 6.40 -6.89
N ARG A 33 3.45 7.11 -6.17
CA ARG A 33 3.04 6.70 -4.83
C ARG A 33 1.93 5.66 -4.97
N ILE A 34 2.09 4.52 -4.30
CA ILE A 34 1.14 3.41 -4.36
C ILE A 34 0.46 3.25 -3.01
N ASP A 35 -0.85 3.46 -2.98
CA ASP A 35 -1.69 3.36 -1.79
C ASP A 35 -2.80 2.33 -1.96
N ILE A 36 -3.30 1.79 -0.85
CA ILE A 36 -4.46 0.88 -0.83
C ILE A 36 -5.64 1.69 -0.29
N THR A 37 -6.74 1.74 -1.04
CA THR A 37 -7.97 2.41 -0.63
C THR A 37 -8.81 1.52 0.30
N THR A 38 -9.81 2.12 0.95
CA THR A 38 -10.80 1.39 1.78
C THR A 38 -11.63 0.37 0.99
N GLU A 39 -11.63 0.46 -0.34
CA GLU A 39 -12.34 -0.46 -1.24
C GLU A 39 -11.43 -1.57 -1.80
N ASN A 40 -10.25 -1.80 -1.20
CA ASN A 40 -9.23 -2.73 -1.68
C ASN A 40 -8.78 -2.46 -3.13
N GLN A 41 -8.72 -1.18 -3.52
CA GLN A 41 -8.14 -0.76 -4.80
C GLN A 41 -6.73 -0.22 -4.57
N TYR A 42 -5.88 -0.39 -5.56
CA TYR A 42 -4.57 0.25 -5.60
C TYR A 42 -4.68 1.61 -6.28
N ARG A 43 -4.29 2.66 -5.56
CA ARG A 43 -4.23 4.02 -6.06
C ARG A 43 -2.78 4.37 -6.37
N PHE A 44 -2.53 4.79 -7.62
CA PHE A 44 -1.26 5.30 -8.07
C PHE A 44 -1.37 6.81 -8.24
N THR A 45 -0.59 7.56 -7.48
CA THR A 45 -0.46 9.02 -7.63
C THR A 45 0.89 9.32 -8.27
N SER A 46 0.89 9.98 -9.44
CA SER A 46 2.14 10.40 -10.10
C SER A 46 2.82 11.51 -9.32
N MET A 47 4.16 11.49 -9.22
CA MET A 47 4.94 12.63 -8.72
C MET A 47 4.81 13.88 -9.61
N TYR A 48 4.49 13.69 -10.89
CA TYR A 48 4.36 14.76 -11.87
C TYR A 48 2.90 15.11 -12.16
N GLY A 49 1.95 14.61 -11.35
CA GLY A 49 0.54 15.00 -11.47
C GLY A 49 0.38 16.47 -11.14
N GLU A 50 -0.38 17.19 -11.96
CA GLU A 50 -0.65 18.62 -11.75
C GLU A 50 -1.60 18.84 -10.57
N HIS A 51 -2.50 17.87 -10.35
CA HIS A 51 -3.45 17.87 -9.27
C HIS A 51 -3.37 16.58 -8.43
N LYS A 52 -3.64 16.69 -7.13
CA LYS A 52 -3.66 15.53 -6.21
C LYS A 52 -4.74 14.50 -6.57
N GLU A 53 -5.72 14.91 -7.37
CA GLU A 53 -6.83 14.10 -7.84
C GLU A 53 -6.46 13.23 -9.04
N ASP A 54 -5.34 13.55 -9.72
CA ASP A 54 -4.81 12.80 -10.86
C ASP A 54 -4.26 11.45 -10.39
N ASN A 55 -5.16 10.48 -10.26
CA ASN A 55 -4.87 9.16 -9.75
C ASN A 55 -5.33 8.09 -10.72
N LEU A 56 -4.51 7.04 -10.85
CA LEU A 56 -4.92 5.82 -11.50
C LEU A 56 -5.40 4.83 -10.44
N LEU A 57 -6.59 4.27 -10.63
CA LEU A 57 -7.18 3.28 -9.73
C LEU A 57 -7.17 1.92 -10.41
N PHE A 58 -6.55 0.94 -9.75
CA PHE A 58 -6.48 -0.44 -10.21
C PHE A 58 -7.17 -1.34 -9.19
N LYS A 59 -8.01 -2.26 -9.65
CA LYS A 59 -8.60 -3.30 -8.83
C LYS A 59 -8.07 -4.64 -9.32
N VAL A 60 -7.57 -5.46 -8.41
CA VAL A 60 -7.21 -6.84 -8.75
C VAL A 60 -8.51 -7.59 -8.99
N THR A 61 -8.80 -7.89 -10.25
CA THR A 61 -9.84 -8.82 -10.61
C THR A 61 -9.29 -10.21 -10.40
N CYS A 62 -9.78 -10.93 -9.39
CA CYS A 62 -9.56 -12.37 -9.33
C CYS A 62 -10.26 -12.97 -10.56
N CYS A 63 -9.48 -13.43 -11.54
CA CYS A 63 -9.98 -14.37 -12.53
C CYS A 63 -10.23 -15.68 -11.77
N PHE A 64 -11.47 -15.92 -11.35
CA PHE A 64 -11.88 -17.27 -10.98
C PHE A 64 -11.60 -18.15 -12.21
N ILE A 65 -10.66 -19.09 -12.07
CA ILE A 65 -10.53 -20.22 -12.97
C ILE A 65 -11.82 -21.01 -12.77
N ASN A 66 -12.77 -20.86 -13.70
CA ASN A 66 -13.90 -21.78 -13.86
C ASN A 66 -13.41 -23.08 -14.47
#